data_AF-A0A359H9P5-F1
#
_entry.id   AF-A0A359H9P5-F1
#
_cell.length_a   1.000
_cell.length_b   1.000
_cell.length_c   1.000
_cell.angle_alpha   90.00
_cell.angle_beta   90.00
_cell.angle_gamma   90.00
#
_symmetry.space_group_name_H-M   'P 1'
#
loop_
_entity.id
_entity.type
_entity.pdbx_description
1 polymer ?
#
loop_
_entity_poly.entity_id
_entity_poly.type
_entity_poly.pdbx_seq_one_letter_code
_entity_poly.pdbx_strand_id
1 'polypeptide(L)'
;MAGELYSLNDVLKKTLFFFETLNVAELTPYVQQKMIQDYEPAKIENKIILCLRQHSCFFRDQKNSWRLNLEGRRENDAFYALLLKRQQPLNLKEVMRGGNAKGKNKNFKRIIAEEGSLISDGRFIQLQNGHWGLTEWEVEAALYSLKDMVIKSLKLYPAGLSAQQIFEVVSVWRQTRLKDVEDMLHKFPYFQKVADGIWSYNPTLRVVYEKMMKKFLNVLIRQKASWSRYRDQMQKRESVLKERLDEIALAHKEAAAALALRAEEIGRHEQMVTQMAEKDLLLNLRKKEIFRYRGHINKLEAKANSILYQCRLWVKKAREKEAEKYQHKEALVQAQGNIEALQARLQQYQERDRENKTRLAELKERHTTKVAELQTEIIELRQRLERSKEMISKKETVLQEEIDTLNNNLQEALRNEEDLGHSLRFLQQDLINSREEYRRLQRELRSPLIKLVLKLYAAKNWFIKYILM
;
A
#
# COMPACT_ATOMS: atom_id res chain seq x y z
N MET A 1 12.64 -81.19 -69.78
CA MET A 1 11.41 -80.38 -69.97
C MET A 1 10.44 -80.85 -68.93
N ALA A 2 10.32 -80.13 -67.81
CA ALA A 2 9.57 -80.59 -66.65
C ALA A 2 8.11 -80.12 -66.75
N GLY A 3 7.21 -81.01 -67.16
CA GLY A 3 5.79 -80.84 -66.87
C GLY A 3 5.54 -81.25 -65.42
N GLU A 4 4.74 -80.47 -64.69
CA GLU A 4 4.16 -81.02 -63.47
C GLU A 4 3.20 -82.16 -63.84
N LEU A 5 3.09 -83.15 -62.96
CA LEU A 5 2.28 -84.35 -63.21
C LEU A 5 0.79 -84.05 -62.97
N TYR A 6 -0.07 -84.64 -63.79
CA TYR A 6 -1.50 -84.36 -63.77
C TYR A 6 -2.22 -84.99 -62.57
N SER A 7 -1.85 -86.22 -62.17
CA SER A 7 -2.56 -86.96 -61.12
C SER A 7 -1.68 -87.66 -60.09
N LEU A 8 -2.27 -88.01 -58.95
CA LEU A 8 -1.67 -88.86 -57.92
C LEU A 8 -1.22 -90.21 -58.49
N ASN A 9 -1.95 -90.77 -59.46
CA ASN A 9 -1.57 -92.01 -60.14
C ASN A 9 -0.24 -91.82 -60.89
N ASP A 10 -0.07 -90.72 -61.64
CA ASP A 10 1.17 -90.44 -62.37
C ASP A 10 2.37 -90.22 -61.43
N VAL A 11 2.16 -89.56 -60.28
CA VAL A 11 3.18 -89.44 -59.21
C VAL A 11 3.57 -90.80 -58.66
N LEU A 12 2.60 -91.68 -58.41
CA LEU A 12 2.83 -93.04 -57.92
C LEU A 12 3.52 -93.92 -58.96
N LYS A 13 3.13 -93.86 -60.25
CA LYS A 13 3.84 -94.55 -61.34
C LYS A 13 5.30 -94.10 -61.42
N LYS A 14 5.55 -92.79 -61.44
CA LYS A 14 6.92 -92.22 -61.52
C LYS A 14 7.80 -92.57 -60.33
N THR A 15 7.25 -92.56 -59.11
CA THR A 15 7.99 -92.95 -57.89
C THR A 15 8.26 -94.46 -57.85
N LEU A 16 7.27 -95.30 -58.20
CA LEU A 16 7.43 -96.76 -58.22
C LEU A 16 8.32 -97.25 -59.38
N PHE A 17 8.33 -96.56 -60.53
CA PHE A 17 9.31 -96.80 -61.58
C PHE A 17 10.74 -96.51 -61.08
N PHE A 18 10.97 -95.39 -60.37
CA PHE A 18 12.31 -95.07 -59.89
C PHE A 18 12.78 -95.99 -58.76
N PHE A 19 11.94 -96.37 -57.80
CA PHE A 19 12.36 -97.16 -56.63
C PHE A 19 12.10 -98.67 -56.76
N GLU A 20 11.40 -99.11 -57.81
CA GLU A 20 10.99 -100.50 -58.13
C GLU A 20 10.04 -101.17 -57.12
N THR A 21 10.37 -101.08 -55.83
CA THR A 21 9.57 -101.58 -54.70
C THR A 21 9.50 -100.55 -53.58
N LEU A 22 8.29 -100.12 -53.20
CA LEU A 22 8.07 -99.27 -52.01
C LEU A 22 6.85 -99.69 -51.21
N ASN A 23 6.90 -99.42 -49.91
CA ASN A 23 5.74 -99.53 -49.02
C ASN A 23 4.96 -98.20 -48.96
N VAL A 24 3.69 -98.24 -48.57
CA VAL A 24 2.82 -97.04 -48.48
C VAL A 24 3.42 -95.94 -47.60
N ALA A 25 3.97 -96.30 -46.44
CA ALA A 25 4.65 -95.36 -45.53
C ALA A 25 5.92 -94.73 -46.16
N GLU A 26 6.57 -95.41 -47.12
CA GLU A 26 7.70 -94.86 -47.86
C GLU A 26 7.26 -93.98 -49.04
N LEU A 27 6.08 -94.22 -49.64
CA LEU A 27 5.50 -93.42 -50.72
C LEU A 27 4.94 -92.08 -50.24
N THR A 28 4.36 -92.07 -49.04
CA THR A 28 3.70 -90.91 -48.42
C THR A 28 4.51 -89.61 -48.46
N PRO A 29 5.80 -89.55 -48.02
CA PRO A 29 6.56 -88.31 -48.07
C PRO A 29 6.78 -87.77 -49.48
N TYR A 30 6.99 -88.63 -50.49
CA TYR A 30 7.20 -88.19 -51.87
C TYR A 30 5.92 -87.63 -52.50
N VAL A 31 4.76 -88.22 -52.19
CA VAL A 31 3.44 -87.71 -52.61
C VAL A 31 3.12 -86.38 -51.92
N GLN A 32 3.38 -86.29 -50.60
CA GLN A 32 3.16 -85.07 -49.83
C GLN A 32 3.98 -83.90 -50.39
N GLN A 33 5.26 -84.12 -50.71
CA GLN A 33 6.13 -83.08 -51.25
C GLN A 33 5.67 -82.57 -52.64
N LYS A 34 5.08 -83.43 -53.49
CA LYS A 34 4.79 -83.08 -54.90
C LYS A 34 3.37 -82.61 -55.21
N MET A 35 2.32 -83.11 -54.55
CA MET A 35 0.93 -82.74 -54.90
C MET A 35 -0.01 -82.49 -53.71
N ILE A 36 0.38 -82.86 -52.49
CA ILE A 36 -0.55 -82.87 -51.35
C ILE A 36 0.14 -82.36 -50.07
N GLN A 37 0.72 -81.17 -50.13
CA GLN A 37 1.58 -80.63 -49.06
C GLN A 37 0.81 -80.40 -47.74
N ASP A 38 -0.42 -79.87 -47.81
CA ASP A 38 -1.21 -79.43 -46.65
C ASP A 38 -1.97 -80.53 -45.89
N TYR A 39 -1.96 -81.78 -46.39
CA TYR A 39 -2.71 -82.86 -45.74
C TYR A 39 -1.90 -83.58 -44.67
N GLU A 40 -2.60 -84.00 -43.62
CA GLU A 40 -2.06 -84.86 -42.58
C GLU A 40 -1.64 -86.24 -43.14
N PRO A 41 -0.47 -86.79 -42.78
CA PRO A 41 0.11 -87.97 -43.43
C PRO A 41 -0.83 -89.20 -43.42
N ALA A 42 -1.61 -89.41 -42.36
CA ALA A 42 -2.59 -90.50 -42.30
C ALA A 42 -3.72 -90.39 -43.34
N LYS A 43 -4.09 -89.16 -43.74
CA LYS A 43 -5.06 -88.92 -44.82
C LYS A 43 -4.43 -89.15 -46.19
N ILE A 44 -3.13 -88.90 -46.33
CA ILE A 44 -2.35 -89.17 -47.55
C ILE A 44 -2.17 -90.69 -47.74
N GLU A 45 -1.77 -91.42 -46.70
CA GLU A 45 -1.63 -92.89 -46.72
C GLU A 45 -2.91 -93.59 -47.22
N ASN A 46 -4.07 -93.19 -46.70
CA ASN A 46 -5.36 -93.73 -47.14
C ASN A 46 -5.67 -93.42 -48.61
N LYS A 47 -5.39 -92.20 -49.10
CA LYS A 47 -5.53 -91.85 -50.54
C LYS A 47 -4.58 -92.65 -51.42
N ILE A 48 -3.35 -92.88 -50.98
CA ILE A 48 -2.36 -93.71 -51.70
C ILE A 48 -2.85 -95.16 -51.78
N ILE A 49 -3.29 -95.76 -50.67
CA ILE A 49 -3.84 -97.13 -50.65
C ILE A 49 -5.02 -97.28 -51.61
N LEU A 50 -5.93 -96.30 -51.63
CA LEU A 50 -7.10 -96.31 -52.50
C LEU A 50 -6.68 -96.23 -53.98
N CYS A 51 -5.78 -95.30 -54.34
CA CYS A 51 -5.27 -95.15 -55.70
C CYS A 51 -4.51 -96.40 -56.19
N LEU A 52 -3.63 -96.98 -55.35
CA LEU A 52 -2.89 -98.21 -55.67
C LEU A 52 -3.80 -99.43 -55.87
N ARG A 53 -4.95 -99.50 -55.17
CA ARG A 53 -5.95 -100.56 -55.37
C ARG A 53 -6.86 -100.32 -56.57
N GLN A 54 -7.07 -99.07 -56.97
CA GLN A 54 -8.03 -98.69 -58.01
C GLN A 54 -7.47 -98.89 -59.44
N HIS A 55 -6.16 -98.83 -59.63
CA HIS A 55 -5.53 -98.92 -60.96
C HIS A 55 -4.76 -100.22 -61.17
N SER A 56 -5.08 -100.94 -62.25
CA SER A 56 -4.46 -102.24 -62.61
C SER A 56 -2.96 -102.19 -62.93
N CYS A 57 -2.38 -100.99 -63.08
CA CYS A 57 -0.95 -100.83 -63.30
C CYS A 57 -0.11 -101.10 -62.05
N PHE A 58 -0.71 -101.11 -60.85
CA PHE A 58 -0.01 -101.44 -59.61
C PHE A 58 -0.32 -102.84 -59.13
N PHE A 59 0.69 -103.56 -58.68
CA PHE A 59 0.53 -104.86 -58.04
C PHE A 59 1.33 -104.93 -56.74
N ARG A 60 0.92 -105.86 -55.86
CA ARG A 60 1.51 -106.06 -54.54
C ARG A 60 2.37 -107.32 -54.56
N ASP A 61 3.63 -107.14 -54.22
CA ASP A 61 4.64 -108.21 -54.13
C ASP A 61 4.50 -109.01 -52.82
N GLN A 62 5.11 -110.20 -52.78
CA GLN A 62 5.09 -111.14 -51.65
C GLN A 62 5.57 -110.50 -50.34
N LYS A 63 6.45 -109.49 -50.41
CA LYS A 63 6.97 -108.73 -49.27
C LYS A 63 6.09 -107.56 -48.81
N ASN A 64 4.83 -107.48 -49.26
CA ASN A 64 3.89 -106.39 -48.94
C ASN A 64 4.30 -105.01 -49.51
N SER A 65 5.20 -105.00 -50.49
CA SER A 65 5.60 -103.79 -51.23
C SER A 65 4.81 -103.66 -52.53
N TRP A 66 4.60 -102.44 -53.00
CA TRP A 66 3.96 -102.18 -54.28
C TRP A 66 5.00 -102.06 -55.39
N ARG A 67 4.63 -102.55 -56.59
CA ARG A 67 5.41 -102.51 -57.83
C ARG A 67 4.53 -101.98 -58.96
N LEU A 68 5.18 -101.45 -60.00
CA LEU A 68 4.55 -101.00 -61.25
C LEU A 68 4.65 -102.11 -62.32
N ASN A 69 3.55 -102.44 -62.99
CA ASN A 69 3.59 -103.34 -64.15
C ASN A 69 3.93 -102.54 -65.42
N LEU A 70 5.04 -102.90 -66.07
CA LEU A 70 5.55 -102.29 -67.30
C LEU A 70 5.30 -103.12 -68.57
N GLU A 71 4.75 -104.33 -68.46
CA GLU A 71 4.37 -105.16 -69.61
C GLU A 71 3.29 -104.47 -70.46
N GLY A 72 2.42 -103.70 -69.80
CA GLY A 72 1.41 -102.86 -70.42
C GLY A 72 0.29 -103.61 -71.15
N ARG A 73 -0.54 -102.88 -71.89
CA ARG A 73 -1.66 -103.44 -72.66
C ARG A 73 -1.36 -103.41 -74.16
N ARG A 74 -1.59 -104.53 -74.85
CA ARG A 74 -1.37 -104.68 -76.31
C ARG A 74 -2.10 -103.63 -77.16
N GLU A 75 -3.24 -103.13 -76.67
CA GLU A 75 -4.05 -102.11 -77.33
C GLU A 75 -3.33 -100.75 -77.41
N ASN A 76 -2.44 -100.48 -76.46
CA ASN A 76 -1.68 -99.23 -76.35
C ASN A 76 -0.31 -99.29 -77.07
N ASP A 77 0.13 -100.46 -77.54
CA ASP A 77 1.47 -100.66 -78.13
C ASP A 77 1.70 -99.78 -79.37
N ALA A 78 0.64 -99.52 -80.14
CA ALA A 78 0.69 -98.62 -81.30
C ALA A 78 0.98 -97.16 -80.90
N PHE A 79 0.52 -96.72 -79.72
CA PHE A 79 0.80 -95.40 -79.16
C PHE A 79 2.18 -95.36 -78.49
N TYR A 80 2.57 -96.43 -77.79
CA TYR A 80 3.91 -96.63 -77.23
C TYR A 80 5.00 -96.50 -78.31
N ALA A 81 4.86 -97.22 -79.43
CA ALA A 81 5.79 -97.17 -80.55
C ALA A 81 5.83 -95.79 -81.24
N LEU A 82 4.71 -95.06 -81.25
CA LEU A 82 4.63 -93.70 -81.81
C LEU A 82 5.38 -92.69 -80.93
N LEU A 83 5.23 -92.79 -79.60
CA LEU A 83 6.02 -92.03 -78.64
C LEU A 83 7.51 -92.36 -78.77
N LEU A 84 7.92 -93.64 -78.71
CA LEU A 84 9.32 -94.05 -78.91
C LEU A 84 9.93 -93.53 -80.23
N LYS A 85 9.15 -93.44 -81.31
CA LYS A 85 9.62 -92.90 -82.59
C LYS A 85 9.79 -91.37 -82.57
N ARG A 86 9.03 -90.64 -81.76
CA ARG A 86 9.08 -89.15 -81.69
C ARG A 86 9.92 -88.61 -80.54
N GLN A 87 10.21 -89.40 -79.50
CA GLN A 87 11.03 -89.01 -78.33
C GLN A 87 10.57 -87.70 -77.65
N GLN A 88 9.27 -87.40 -77.73
CA GLN A 88 8.64 -86.21 -77.18
C GLN A 88 7.23 -86.57 -76.67
N PRO A 89 6.76 -85.94 -75.57
CA PRO A 89 5.41 -86.14 -75.09
C PRO A 89 4.39 -85.59 -76.10
N LEU A 90 3.27 -86.26 -76.29
CA LEU A 90 2.29 -85.92 -77.32
C LEU A 90 0.90 -85.73 -76.75
N ASN A 91 0.20 -84.71 -77.25
CA ASN A 91 -1.21 -84.49 -76.99
C ASN A 91 -2.07 -85.39 -77.91
N LEU A 92 -3.00 -86.16 -77.34
CA LEU A 92 -3.90 -87.04 -78.10
C LEU A 92 -4.68 -86.25 -79.18
N LYS A 93 -5.05 -85.00 -78.90
CA LYS A 93 -5.80 -84.14 -79.82
C LYS A 93 -4.98 -83.70 -81.04
N GLU A 94 -3.66 -83.61 -80.91
CA GLU A 94 -2.74 -83.22 -81.99
C GLU A 94 -2.38 -84.42 -82.87
N VAL A 95 -2.20 -85.60 -82.26
CA VAL A 95 -1.98 -86.87 -82.99
C VAL A 95 -3.15 -87.18 -83.94
N MET A 96 -4.39 -86.84 -83.56
CA MET A 96 -5.54 -86.96 -84.46
C MET A 96 -5.52 -85.98 -85.65
N ARG A 97 -4.94 -84.79 -85.50
CA ARG A 97 -4.94 -83.73 -86.53
C ARG A 97 -3.80 -83.90 -87.55
N GLY A 98 -2.64 -84.42 -87.14
CA GLY A 98 -1.48 -84.62 -88.02
C GLY A 98 -1.53 -85.87 -88.92
N GLY A 99 -2.58 -86.69 -88.84
CA GLY A 99 -2.66 -88.01 -89.48
C GLY A 99 -3.34 -88.04 -90.85
N ASN A 100 -2.63 -87.65 -91.91
CA ASN A 100 -3.07 -87.84 -93.30
C ASN A 100 -3.08 -89.34 -93.70
N ALA A 101 -4.15 -90.09 -93.36
CA ALA A 101 -4.50 -91.36 -94.01
C ALA A 101 -5.94 -91.82 -93.71
N LYS A 102 -6.80 -91.83 -94.74
CA LYS A 102 -8.02 -92.66 -94.74
C LYS A 102 -7.60 -94.14 -94.74
N GLY A 103 -7.87 -94.88 -93.67
CA GLY A 103 -7.72 -96.35 -93.65
C GLY A 103 -7.20 -96.99 -92.36
N LYS A 104 -6.10 -96.49 -91.77
CA LYS A 104 -5.44 -97.14 -90.61
C LYS A 104 -5.94 -96.68 -89.22
N ASN A 105 -6.93 -95.78 -89.16
CA ASN A 105 -7.30 -95.05 -87.95
C ASN A 105 -8.40 -95.69 -87.06
N LYS A 106 -8.87 -96.93 -87.32
CA LYS A 106 -9.87 -97.57 -86.43
C LYS A 106 -9.32 -97.86 -85.03
N ASN A 107 -8.05 -98.26 -84.92
CA ASN A 107 -7.43 -98.59 -83.63
C ASN A 107 -7.13 -97.31 -82.82
N PHE A 108 -6.56 -96.27 -83.43
CA PHE A 108 -6.31 -94.99 -82.74
C PHE A 108 -7.59 -94.29 -82.27
N LYS A 109 -8.73 -94.46 -82.97
CA LYS A 109 -10.03 -93.96 -82.48
C LYS A 109 -10.55 -94.72 -81.25
N ARG A 110 -10.16 -95.99 -81.02
CA ARG A 110 -10.48 -96.72 -79.78
C ARG A 110 -9.62 -96.26 -78.60
N ILE A 111 -8.31 -96.08 -78.81
CA ILE A 111 -7.36 -95.63 -77.77
C ILE A 111 -7.82 -94.31 -77.11
N ILE A 112 -8.45 -93.41 -77.87
CA ILE A 112 -8.92 -92.10 -77.36
C ILE A 112 -10.34 -92.17 -76.76
N ALA A 113 -11.17 -93.15 -77.16
CA ALA A 113 -12.47 -93.39 -76.52
C ALA A 113 -12.32 -93.89 -75.07
N GLU A 114 -11.14 -94.42 -74.74
CA GLU A 114 -10.77 -94.92 -73.42
C GLU A 114 -9.47 -94.27 -72.93
N GLU A 115 -9.47 -92.97 -72.62
CA GLU A 115 -8.32 -92.35 -71.91
C GLU A 115 -7.98 -93.11 -70.61
N GLY A 116 -8.99 -93.74 -69.97
CA GLY A 116 -8.82 -94.68 -68.86
C GLY A 116 -7.96 -95.92 -69.15
N SER A 117 -7.83 -96.34 -70.41
CA SER A 117 -6.94 -97.45 -70.83
C SER A 117 -5.45 -97.06 -70.76
N LEU A 118 -5.13 -95.77 -70.96
CA LEU A 118 -3.78 -95.20 -70.80
C LEU A 118 -3.49 -94.90 -69.32
N ILE A 119 -4.49 -94.39 -68.57
CA ILE A 119 -4.39 -94.19 -67.11
C ILE A 119 -4.07 -95.51 -66.39
N SER A 120 -4.62 -96.63 -66.87
CA SER A 120 -4.47 -97.97 -66.26
C SER A 120 -3.32 -98.83 -66.82
N ASP A 121 -2.55 -98.32 -67.79
CA ASP A 121 -1.30 -98.92 -68.29
C ASP A 121 -0.10 -98.25 -67.59
N GLY A 122 0.82 -99.05 -67.07
CA GLY A 122 1.95 -98.55 -66.27
C GLY A 122 3.04 -97.85 -67.07
N ARG A 123 3.06 -97.96 -68.41
CA ARG A 123 4.08 -97.35 -69.28
C ARG A 123 3.87 -95.86 -69.55
N PHE A 124 2.69 -95.31 -69.27
CA PHE A 124 2.32 -93.94 -69.64
C PHE A 124 2.02 -93.07 -68.41
N ILE A 125 2.39 -91.79 -68.52
CA ILE A 125 2.06 -90.72 -67.56
C ILE A 125 1.44 -89.53 -68.27
N GLN A 126 0.51 -88.88 -67.59
CA GLN A 126 -0.13 -87.64 -68.04
C GLN A 126 0.49 -86.41 -67.36
N LEU A 127 0.82 -85.41 -68.17
CA LEU A 127 1.36 -84.12 -67.74
C LEU A 127 0.24 -83.09 -67.61
N GLN A 128 0.39 -82.09 -66.74
CA GLN A 128 -0.64 -81.06 -66.51
C GLN A 128 -1.05 -80.30 -67.78
N ASN A 129 -0.17 -80.18 -68.76
CA ASN A 129 -0.45 -79.58 -70.08
C ASN A 129 -1.27 -80.51 -71.02
N GLY A 130 -1.82 -81.61 -70.51
CA GLY A 130 -2.64 -82.57 -71.27
C GLY A 130 -1.84 -83.48 -72.22
N HIS A 131 -0.51 -83.44 -72.18
CA HIS A 131 0.34 -84.32 -72.99
C HIS A 131 0.60 -85.66 -72.28
N TRP A 132 0.84 -86.69 -73.08
CA TRP A 132 1.19 -88.03 -72.61
C TRP A 132 2.65 -88.33 -72.91
N GLY A 133 3.39 -88.77 -71.89
CA GLY A 133 4.77 -89.23 -71.98
C GLY A 133 4.91 -90.69 -71.52
N LEU A 134 6.08 -91.27 -71.77
CA LEU A 134 6.45 -92.55 -71.17
C LEU A 134 6.92 -92.33 -69.73
N THR A 135 6.64 -93.28 -68.83
CA THR A 135 7.10 -93.25 -67.43
C THR A 135 8.61 -93.08 -67.31
N GLU A 136 9.36 -93.63 -68.26
CA GLU A 136 10.82 -93.66 -68.27
C GLU A 136 11.45 -92.29 -68.56
N TRP A 137 10.78 -91.46 -69.37
CA TRP A 137 11.35 -90.23 -69.93
C TRP A 137 11.50 -89.08 -68.94
N GLU A 138 10.73 -89.08 -67.85
CA GLU A 138 10.73 -87.97 -66.90
C GLU A 138 11.38 -88.27 -65.56
N VAL A 139 12.11 -89.37 -65.41
CA VAL A 139 12.67 -89.80 -64.13
C VAL A 139 13.88 -88.93 -63.76
N GLU A 140 13.59 -87.71 -63.32
CA GLU A 140 14.54 -86.75 -62.77
C GLU A 140 15.07 -87.26 -61.44
N ALA A 141 15.97 -88.24 -61.50
CA ALA A 141 16.57 -88.87 -60.33
C ALA A 141 17.20 -87.82 -59.39
N ALA A 142 17.79 -86.77 -59.96
CA ALA A 142 18.37 -85.63 -59.24
C ALA A 142 17.44 -84.92 -58.23
N LEU A 143 16.11 -85.03 -58.37
CA LEU A 143 15.13 -84.47 -57.41
C LEU A 143 15.10 -85.23 -56.06
N TYR A 144 15.54 -86.48 -56.03
CA TYR A 144 15.58 -87.26 -54.79
C TYR A 144 16.78 -86.85 -53.94
N SER A 145 16.64 -86.95 -52.62
CA SER A 145 17.73 -86.63 -51.71
C SER A 145 18.86 -87.66 -51.82
N LEU A 146 20.11 -87.25 -51.55
CA LEU A 146 21.25 -88.18 -51.56
C LEU A 146 21.03 -89.37 -50.61
N LYS A 147 20.35 -89.14 -49.48
CA LYS A 147 19.90 -90.17 -48.55
C LYS A 147 19.09 -91.25 -49.26
N ASP A 148 18.09 -90.86 -50.04
CA ASP A 148 17.15 -91.79 -50.65
C ASP A 148 17.77 -92.55 -51.83
N MET A 149 18.74 -91.93 -52.53
CA MET A 149 19.59 -92.61 -53.52
C MET A 149 20.47 -93.69 -52.89
N VAL A 150 21.16 -93.38 -51.79
CA VAL A 150 21.99 -94.35 -51.05
C VAL A 150 21.14 -95.47 -50.44
N ILE A 151 19.91 -95.16 -50.00
CA ILE A 151 18.96 -96.20 -49.57
C ILE A 151 18.52 -97.08 -50.75
N LYS A 152 18.31 -96.50 -51.95
CA LYS A 152 17.97 -97.28 -53.16
C LYS A 152 19.11 -98.23 -53.55
N SER A 153 20.35 -97.75 -53.63
CA SER A 153 21.50 -98.62 -54.00
C SER A 153 21.67 -99.78 -53.00
N LEU A 154 21.56 -99.50 -51.70
CA LEU A 154 21.66 -100.52 -50.65
C LEU A 154 20.43 -101.45 -50.53
N LYS A 155 19.25 -101.05 -51.06
CA LYS A 155 18.10 -101.95 -51.23
C LYS A 155 18.27 -102.90 -52.43
N LEU A 156 18.88 -102.44 -53.52
CA LEU A 156 19.18 -103.27 -54.70
C LEU A 156 20.23 -104.34 -54.39
N TYR A 157 21.21 -104.00 -53.53
CA TYR A 157 22.31 -104.90 -53.14
C TYR A 157 22.26 -105.20 -51.62
N PRO A 158 21.38 -106.11 -51.17
CA PRO A 158 21.16 -106.37 -49.74
C PRO A 158 22.35 -107.04 -49.03
N ALA A 159 23.33 -107.58 -49.78
CA ALA A 159 24.60 -108.05 -49.24
C ALA A 159 25.53 -106.91 -48.78
N GLY A 160 25.19 -105.66 -49.12
CA GLY A 160 25.99 -104.47 -48.88
C GLY A 160 26.89 -104.11 -50.05
N LEU A 161 27.40 -102.88 -50.02
CA LEU A 161 28.29 -102.30 -51.04
C LEU A 161 29.40 -101.49 -50.39
N SER A 162 30.56 -101.38 -51.05
CA SER A 162 31.60 -100.43 -50.64
C SER A 162 31.18 -98.98 -50.91
N ALA A 163 31.77 -98.02 -50.20
CA ALA A 163 31.49 -96.59 -50.42
C ALA A 163 31.77 -96.16 -51.88
N GLN A 164 32.78 -96.75 -52.53
CA GLN A 164 33.10 -96.54 -53.95
C GLN A 164 32.02 -97.12 -54.88
N GLN A 165 31.55 -98.34 -54.63
CA GLN A 165 30.45 -98.95 -55.41
C GLN A 165 29.13 -98.19 -55.24
N ILE A 166 28.84 -97.70 -54.03
CA ILE A 166 27.68 -96.82 -53.79
C ILE A 166 27.84 -95.53 -54.58
N PHE A 167 29.02 -94.92 -54.56
CA PHE A 167 29.32 -93.73 -55.36
C PHE A 167 29.14 -93.97 -56.86
N GLU A 168 29.65 -95.07 -57.41
CA GLU A 168 29.45 -95.44 -58.81
C GLU A 168 27.96 -95.54 -59.17
N VAL A 169 27.18 -96.33 -58.41
CA VAL A 169 25.74 -96.51 -58.62
C VAL A 169 24.97 -95.18 -58.48
N VAL A 170 25.31 -94.36 -57.48
CA VAL A 170 24.64 -93.06 -57.26
C VAL A 170 25.06 -92.02 -58.31
N SER A 171 26.29 -92.07 -58.81
CA SER A 171 26.81 -91.12 -59.83
C SER A 171 26.04 -91.19 -61.15
N VAL A 172 25.53 -92.38 -61.51
CA VAL A 172 24.63 -92.61 -62.66
C VAL A 172 23.30 -91.85 -62.50
N TRP A 173 22.82 -91.66 -61.27
CA TRP A 173 21.56 -90.96 -60.97
C TRP A 173 21.76 -89.46 -60.71
N ARG A 174 22.91 -89.08 -60.14
CA ARG A 174 23.24 -87.69 -59.81
C ARG A 174 24.74 -87.50 -59.66
N GLN A 175 25.28 -86.50 -60.35
CA GLN A 175 26.64 -86.00 -60.10
C GLN A 175 26.81 -85.62 -58.62
N THR A 176 27.67 -86.35 -57.94
CA THR A 176 27.97 -86.28 -56.50
C THR A 176 29.48 -86.42 -56.31
N ARG A 177 29.98 -86.28 -55.08
CA ARG A 177 31.37 -86.61 -54.72
C ARG A 177 31.40 -87.80 -53.77
N LEU A 178 32.46 -88.61 -53.82
CA LEU A 178 32.66 -89.75 -52.92
C LEU A 178 32.53 -89.34 -51.44
N LYS A 179 33.10 -88.18 -51.07
CA LYS A 179 32.98 -87.61 -49.72
C LYS A 179 31.54 -87.34 -49.29
N ASP A 180 30.69 -86.85 -50.20
CA ASP A 180 29.29 -86.57 -49.88
C ASP A 180 28.53 -87.87 -49.53
N VAL A 181 28.90 -88.98 -50.19
CA VAL A 181 28.37 -90.33 -49.94
C VAL A 181 28.88 -90.88 -48.61
N GLU A 182 30.17 -90.72 -48.32
CA GLU A 182 30.79 -91.14 -47.04
C GLU A 182 30.19 -90.36 -45.85
N ASP A 183 30.11 -89.03 -45.94
CA ASP A 183 29.47 -88.16 -44.94
C ASP A 183 28.00 -88.55 -44.72
N MET A 184 27.28 -88.86 -45.80
CA MET A 184 25.87 -89.30 -45.75
C MET A 184 25.71 -90.65 -45.04
N LEU A 185 26.60 -91.62 -45.30
CA LEU A 185 26.64 -92.92 -44.63
C LEU A 185 26.97 -92.77 -43.13
N HIS A 186 27.94 -91.91 -42.79
CA HIS A 186 28.33 -91.64 -41.41
C HIS A 186 27.30 -90.82 -40.60
N LYS A 187 26.51 -89.96 -41.26
CA LYS A 187 25.54 -89.05 -40.62
C LYS A 187 24.30 -89.74 -40.05
N PHE A 188 23.98 -90.98 -40.46
CA PHE A 188 22.75 -91.65 -40.05
C PHE A 188 22.97 -93.09 -39.57
N PRO A 189 22.53 -93.46 -38.35
CA PRO A 189 22.88 -94.72 -37.71
C PRO A 189 22.20 -95.97 -38.30
N TYR A 190 21.33 -95.81 -39.29
CA TYR A 190 20.67 -96.92 -40.01
C TYR A 190 21.45 -97.38 -41.25
N PHE A 191 22.58 -96.73 -41.58
CA PHE A 191 23.61 -97.31 -42.42
C PHE A 191 24.64 -97.99 -41.52
N GLN A 192 24.84 -99.29 -41.68
CA GLN A 192 25.72 -100.09 -40.83
C GLN A 192 26.91 -100.59 -41.65
N LYS A 193 28.12 -100.53 -41.07
CA LYS A 193 29.27 -101.27 -41.61
C LYS A 193 29.13 -102.74 -41.19
N VAL A 194 29.03 -103.64 -42.16
CA VAL A 194 28.90 -105.10 -41.92
C VAL A 194 30.27 -105.78 -41.92
N ALA A 195 31.19 -105.24 -42.71
CA ALA A 195 32.61 -105.60 -42.76
C ALA A 195 33.44 -104.36 -43.13
N ASP A 196 34.76 -104.48 -43.17
CA ASP A 196 35.63 -103.35 -43.54
C ASP A 196 35.26 -102.79 -44.93
N GLY A 197 34.86 -101.52 -44.94
CA GLY A 197 34.41 -100.80 -46.14
C GLY A 197 33.00 -101.13 -46.64
N ILE A 198 32.38 -102.25 -46.24
CA ILE A 198 31.06 -102.70 -46.74
C ILE A 198 29.93 -102.13 -45.87
N TRP A 199 29.07 -101.33 -46.48
CA TRP A 199 27.89 -100.73 -45.87
C TRP A 199 26.62 -101.48 -46.26
N SER A 200 25.67 -101.59 -45.33
CA SER A 200 24.30 -102.06 -45.56
C SER A 200 23.28 -101.07 -45.00
N TYR A 201 22.05 -101.13 -45.50
CA TYR A 201 20.92 -100.35 -45.00
C TYR A 201 20.03 -101.22 -44.12
N ASN A 202 19.80 -100.79 -42.88
CA ASN A 202 18.92 -101.49 -41.94
C ASN A 202 17.57 -100.74 -41.78
N PRO A 203 16.46 -101.26 -42.37
CA PRO A 203 15.16 -100.60 -42.29
C PRO A 203 14.63 -100.45 -40.85
N THR A 204 14.96 -101.38 -39.96
CA THR A 204 14.43 -101.37 -38.58
C THR A 204 15.03 -100.23 -37.76
N LEU A 205 16.35 -99.98 -37.90
CA LEU A 205 17.03 -98.87 -37.25
C LEU A 205 16.52 -97.52 -37.74
N ARG A 206 16.14 -97.39 -39.02
CA ARG A 206 15.55 -96.17 -39.56
C ARG A 206 14.26 -95.82 -38.82
N VAL A 207 13.35 -96.77 -38.64
CA VAL A 207 12.07 -96.56 -37.93
C VAL A 207 12.29 -96.17 -36.47
N VAL A 208 13.25 -96.81 -35.79
CA VAL A 208 13.60 -96.47 -34.40
C VAL A 208 14.19 -95.05 -34.32
N TYR A 209 15.12 -94.71 -35.21
CA TYR A 209 15.74 -93.38 -35.28
C TYR A 209 14.72 -92.28 -35.58
N GLU A 210 13.85 -92.46 -36.58
CA GLU A 210 12.81 -91.47 -36.93
C GLU A 210 11.80 -91.29 -35.76
N LYS A 211 11.45 -92.37 -35.05
CA LYS A 211 10.62 -92.30 -33.82
C LYS A 211 11.32 -91.57 -32.66
N MET A 212 12.63 -91.77 -32.49
CA MET A 212 13.45 -91.07 -31.49
C MET A 212 13.56 -89.57 -31.81
N MET A 213 13.89 -89.23 -33.05
CA MET A 213 13.96 -87.84 -33.53
C MET A 213 12.62 -87.10 -33.37
N LYS A 214 11.49 -87.76 -33.69
CA LYS A 214 10.16 -87.19 -33.47
C LYS A 214 9.90 -86.88 -31.99
N LYS A 215 10.36 -87.72 -31.05
CA LYS A 215 10.27 -87.42 -29.60
C LYS A 215 11.11 -86.20 -29.23
N PHE A 216 12.37 -86.11 -29.67
CA PHE A 216 13.24 -84.96 -29.37
C PHE A 216 12.69 -83.65 -29.93
N LEU A 217 12.24 -83.64 -31.19
CA LEU A 217 11.62 -82.46 -31.80
C LEU A 217 10.39 -81.99 -31.00
N ASN A 218 9.54 -82.92 -30.56
CA ASN A 218 8.39 -82.59 -29.73
C ASN A 218 8.79 -81.99 -28.36
N VAL A 219 9.88 -82.45 -27.74
CA VAL A 219 10.41 -81.87 -26.49
C VAL A 219 10.93 -80.45 -26.74
N LEU A 220 11.71 -80.24 -27.80
CA LEU A 220 12.23 -78.92 -28.17
C LEU A 220 11.11 -77.92 -28.50
N ILE A 221 10.07 -78.34 -29.22
CA ILE A 221 8.89 -77.52 -29.50
C ILE A 221 8.17 -77.13 -28.21
N ARG A 222 7.98 -78.07 -27.27
CA ARG A 222 7.38 -77.80 -25.96
C ARG A 222 8.20 -76.83 -25.13
N GLN A 223 9.53 -77.00 -25.08
CA GLN A 223 10.44 -76.08 -24.40
C GLN A 223 10.37 -74.68 -25.02
N LYS A 224 10.47 -74.55 -26.35
CA LYS A 224 10.35 -73.27 -27.06
C LYS A 224 9.02 -72.57 -26.77
N ALA A 225 7.90 -73.31 -26.76
CA ALA A 225 6.59 -72.78 -26.43
C ALA A 225 6.49 -72.31 -24.96
N SER A 226 7.05 -73.08 -24.02
CA SER A 226 7.10 -72.69 -22.60
C SER A 226 7.94 -71.42 -22.37
N TRP A 227 9.10 -71.33 -23.01
CA TRP A 227 9.98 -70.16 -22.97
C TRP A 227 9.34 -68.91 -23.59
N SER A 228 8.54 -69.06 -24.65
CA SER A 228 7.74 -67.95 -25.20
C SER A 228 6.74 -67.44 -24.17
N ARG A 229 5.89 -68.33 -23.65
CA ARG A 229 4.87 -67.97 -22.63
C ARG A 229 5.47 -67.30 -21.40
N TYR A 230 6.62 -67.77 -20.94
CA TYR A 230 7.34 -67.17 -19.82
C TYR A 230 7.82 -65.74 -20.15
N ARG A 231 8.39 -65.50 -21.34
CA ARG A 231 8.74 -64.15 -21.78
C ARG A 231 7.52 -63.25 -21.90
N ASP A 232 6.44 -63.74 -22.49
CA ASP A 232 5.19 -62.98 -22.65
C ASP A 232 4.61 -62.58 -21.27
N GLN A 233 4.68 -63.47 -20.28
CA GLN A 233 4.29 -63.18 -18.89
C GLN A 233 5.21 -62.15 -18.22
N MET A 234 6.52 -62.23 -18.43
CA MET A 234 7.46 -61.27 -17.84
C MET A 234 7.34 -59.88 -18.48
N GLN A 235 7.15 -59.79 -19.81
CA GLN A 235 6.88 -58.52 -20.48
C GLN A 235 5.58 -57.86 -19.98
N LYS A 236 4.52 -58.63 -19.74
CA LYS A 236 3.28 -58.12 -19.13
C LYS A 236 3.45 -57.66 -17.69
N ARG A 237 4.31 -58.32 -16.91
CA ARG A 237 4.65 -57.86 -15.55
C ARG A 237 5.48 -56.57 -15.60
N GLU A 238 6.41 -56.48 -16.55
CA GLU A 238 7.25 -55.29 -16.75
C GLU A 238 6.40 -54.08 -17.17
N SER A 239 5.42 -54.24 -18.09
CA SER A 239 4.54 -53.14 -18.49
C SER A 239 3.67 -52.64 -17.32
N VAL A 240 3.03 -53.55 -16.58
CA VAL A 240 2.21 -53.19 -15.40
C VAL A 240 3.03 -52.53 -14.29
N LEU A 241 4.30 -52.93 -14.11
CA LEU A 241 5.18 -52.28 -13.15
C LEU A 241 5.62 -50.88 -13.61
N LYS A 242 5.83 -50.67 -14.91
CA LYS A 242 6.11 -49.33 -15.46
C LYS A 242 4.91 -48.39 -15.32
N GLU A 243 3.72 -48.84 -15.71
CA GLU A 243 2.46 -48.09 -15.55
C GLU A 243 2.29 -47.61 -14.10
N ARG A 244 2.46 -48.50 -13.12
CA ARG A 244 2.39 -48.15 -11.69
C ARG A 244 3.49 -47.20 -11.22
N LEU A 245 4.70 -47.31 -11.75
CA LEU A 245 5.78 -46.39 -11.42
C LEU A 245 5.51 -44.98 -11.99
N ASP A 246 4.94 -44.90 -13.19
CA ASP A 246 4.54 -43.64 -13.81
C ASP A 246 3.36 -42.99 -13.05
N GLU A 247 2.35 -43.77 -12.65
CA GLU A 247 1.25 -43.33 -11.76
C GLU A 247 1.79 -42.76 -10.43
N ILE A 248 2.70 -43.49 -9.77
CA ILE A 248 3.33 -43.05 -8.51
C ILE A 248 4.18 -41.79 -8.73
N ALA A 249 4.91 -41.70 -9.85
CA ALA A 249 5.71 -40.52 -10.18
C ALA A 249 4.85 -39.29 -10.47
N LEU A 250 3.68 -39.44 -11.10
CA LEU A 250 2.70 -38.37 -11.28
C LEU A 250 2.09 -37.95 -9.95
N ALA A 251 1.63 -38.89 -9.13
CA ALA A 251 1.09 -38.60 -7.79
C ALA A 251 2.10 -37.88 -6.89
N HIS A 252 3.40 -38.23 -6.96
CA HIS A 252 4.45 -37.51 -6.23
C HIS A 252 4.68 -36.09 -6.78
N LYS A 253 4.58 -35.86 -8.09
CA LYS A 253 4.67 -34.51 -8.68
C LYS A 253 3.48 -33.64 -8.26
N GLU A 254 2.27 -34.19 -8.28
CA GLU A 254 1.05 -33.51 -7.84
C GLU A 254 1.11 -33.19 -6.34
N ALA A 255 1.53 -34.13 -5.50
CA ALA A 255 1.74 -33.89 -4.07
C ALA A 255 2.81 -32.82 -3.81
N ALA A 256 3.92 -32.84 -4.55
CA ALA A 256 4.96 -31.81 -4.45
C ALA A 256 4.44 -30.43 -4.88
N ALA A 257 3.66 -30.34 -5.96
CA ALA A 257 3.03 -29.09 -6.40
C ALA A 257 2.01 -28.56 -5.39
N ALA A 258 1.18 -29.43 -4.81
CA ALA A 258 0.23 -29.06 -3.76
C ALA A 258 0.94 -28.57 -2.47
N LEU A 259 2.06 -29.20 -2.10
CA LEU A 259 2.89 -28.74 -0.97
C LEU A 259 3.57 -27.40 -1.27
N ALA A 260 4.04 -27.16 -2.49
CA ALA A 260 4.62 -25.89 -2.90
C ALA A 260 3.59 -24.74 -2.85
N LEU A 261 2.39 -24.97 -3.40
CA LEU A 261 1.27 -24.02 -3.34
C LEU A 261 0.89 -23.70 -1.88
N ARG A 262 0.79 -24.73 -1.03
CA ARG A 262 0.52 -24.54 0.41
C ARG A 262 1.62 -23.74 1.11
N ALA A 263 2.89 -23.93 0.74
CA ALA A 263 4.00 -23.16 1.29
C ALA A 263 3.93 -21.69 0.86
N GLU A 264 3.56 -21.40 -0.39
CA GLU A 264 3.31 -20.03 -0.85
C GLU A 264 2.13 -19.37 -0.11
N GLU A 265 1.02 -20.09 0.09
CA GLU A 265 -0.13 -19.57 0.84
C GLU A 265 0.21 -19.26 2.30
N ILE A 266 0.98 -20.13 2.96
CA ILE A 266 1.50 -19.87 4.31
C ILE A 266 2.40 -18.64 4.33
N GLY A 267 3.34 -18.51 3.39
CA GLY A 267 4.21 -17.34 3.29
C GLY A 267 3.45 -16.03 3.04
N ARG A 268 2.40 -16.05 2.21
CA ARG A 268 1.49 -14.90 2.01
C ARG A 268 0.70 -14.59 3.28
N HIS A 269 0.24 -15.61 4.01
CA HIS A 269 -0.46 -15.42 5.27
C HIS A 269 0.45 -14.80 6.35
N GLU A 270 1.68 -15.29 6.49
CA GLU A 270 2.68 -14.74 7.41
C GLU A 270 3.00 -13.27 7.07
N GLN A 271 3.19 -12.93 5.79
CA GLN A 271 3.37 -11.55 5.33
C GLN A 271 2.17 -10.65 5.71
N MET A 272 0.94 -11.14 5.53
CA MET A 272 -0.28 -10.41 5.94
C MET A 272 -0.36 -10.24 7.45
N VAL A 273 -0.02 -11.27 8.24
CA VAL A 273 0.02 -11.20 9.72
C VAL A 273 1.06 -10.18 10.18
N THR A 274 2.26 -10.14 9.58
CA THR A 274 3.27 -9.12 9.91
C THR A 274 2.80 -7.71 9.58
N GLN A 275 2.17 -7.49 8.41
CA GLN A 275 1.60 -6.19 8.04
C GLN A 275 0.46 -5.74 8.97
N MET A 276 -0.36 -6.68 9.46
CA MET A 276 -1.39 -6.38 10.45
C MET A 276 -0.77 -5.98 11.79
N ALA A 277 0.25 -6.71 12.27
CA ALA A 277 0.97 -6.37 13.50
C ALA A 277 1.66 -5.00 13.43
N GLU A 278 2.24 -4.64 12.29
CA GLU A 278 2.79 -3.29 12.03
C GLU A 278 1.70 -2.21 12.08
N LYS A 279 0.55 -2.44 11.45
CA LYS A 279 -0.60 -1.51 11.49
C LYS A 279 -1.14 -1.35 12.90
N ASP A 280 -1.27 -2.43 13.66
CA ASP A 280 -1.70 -2.39 15.06
C ASP A 280 -0.69 -1.65 15.95
N LEU A 281 0.61 -1.80 15.70
CA LEU A 281 1.64 -1.00 16.38
C LEU A 281 1.49 0.50 16.06
N LEU A 282 1.31 0.86 14.79
CA LEU A 282 1.09 2.25 14.36
C LEU A 282 -0.20 2.85 14.94
N LEU A 283 -1.30 2.08 14.96
CA LEU A 283 -2.56 2.48 15.60
C LEU A 283 -2.38 2.69 17.11
N ASN A 284 -1.63 1.82 17.79
CA ASN A 284 -1.32 1.97 19.21
C ASN A 284 -0.43 3.17 19.51
N LEU A 285 0.55 3.48 18.66
CA LEU A 285 1.35 4.70 18.75
C LEU A 285 0.48 5.95 18.54
N ARG A 286 -0.36 5.97 17.51
CA ARG A 286 -1.27 7.09 17.22
C ARG A 286 -2.29 7.29 18.34
N LYS A 287 -2.80 6.21 18.94
CA LYS A 287 -3.67 6.25 20.13
C LYS A 287 -2.95 6.88 21.33
N LYS A 288 -1.68 6.52 21.58
CA LYS A 288 -0.83 7.15 22.62
C LYS A 288 -0.61 8.65 22.35
N GLU A 289 -0.37 9.06 21.11
CA GLU A 289 -0.28 10.48 20.73
C GLU A 289 -1.58 11.23 20.99
N ILE A 290 -2.73 10.69 20.58
CA ILE A 290 -4.05 11.29 20.82
C ILE A 290 -4.29 11.48 22.32
N PHE A 291 -3.93 10.50 23.17
CA PHE A 291 -4.01 10.65 24.62
C PHE A 291 -3.07 11.74 25.17
N ARG A 292 -1.85 11.87 24.64
CA ARG A 292 -0.94 12.98 24.99
C ARG A 292 -1.55 14.33 24.61
N TYR A 293 -2.04 14.50 23.39
CA TYR A 293 -2.66 15.74 22.92
C TYR A 293 -3.91 16.10 23.72
N ARG A 294 -4.79 15.13 24.02
CA ARG A 294 -5.93 15.33 24.95
C ARG A 294 -5.45 15.79 26.33
N GLY A 295 -4.40 15.18 26.87
CA GLY A 295 -3.80 15.61 28.14
C GLY A 295 -3.23 17.05 28.09
N HIS A 296 -2.69 17.49 26.95
CA HIS A 296 -2.26 18.87 26.76
C HIS A 296 -3.44 19.84 26.65
N ILE A 297 -4.50 19.48 25.90
CA ILE A 297 -5.74 20.27 25.80
C ILE A 297 -6.36 20.46 27.18
N ASN A 298 -6.58 19.38 27.94
CA ASN A 298 -7.14 19.46 29.29
C ASN A 298 -6.31 20.36 30.23
N LYS A 299 -4.97 20.36 30.10
CA LYS A 299 -4.09 21.27 30.86
C LYS A 299 -4.24 22.74 30.43
N LEU A 300 -4.44 23.00 29.14
CA LEU A 300 -4.68 24.35 28.63
C LEU A 300 -6.08 24.85 29.01
N GLU A 301 -7.10 24.00 28.94
CA GLU A 301 -8.46 24.30 29.43
C GLU A 301 -8.47 24.58 30.93
N ALA A 302 -7.76 23.78 31.74
CA ALA A 302 -7.61 24.05 33.18
C ALA A 302 -6.94 25.40 33.46
N LYS A 303 -5.89 25.75 32.70
CA LYS A 303 -5.25 27.08 32.78
C LYS A 303 -6.20 28.20 32.35
N ALA A 304 -6.92 28.04 31.24
CA ALA A 304 -7.89 29.02 30.76
C ALA A 304 -9.03 29.23 31.76
N ASN A 305 -9.56 28.16 32.34
CA ASN A 305 -10.57 28.21 33.41
C ASN A 305 -10.04 28.90 34.68
N SER A 306 -8.78 28.67 35.05
CA SER A 306 -8.13 29.38 36.15
C SER A 306 -7.99 30.88 35.88
N ILE A 307 -7.55 31.27 34.67
CA ILE A 307 -7.48 32.67 34.24
C ILE A 307 -8.88 33.31 34.22
N LEU A 308 -9.87 32.64 33.64
CA LEU A 308 -11.27 33.12 33.63
C LEU A 308 -11.84 33.29 35.05
N TYR A 309 -11.49 32.41 35.98
CA TYR A 309 -11.86 32.54 37.39
C TYR A 309 -11.20 33.79 38.02
N GLN A 310 -9.91 34.03 37.79
CA GLN A 310 -9.24 35.24 38.27
C GLN A 310 -9.83 36.51 37.65
N CYS A 311 -10.13 36.52 36.34
CA CYS A 311 -10.81 37.64 35.69
C CYS A 311 -12.20 37.90 36.29
N ARG A 312 -13.00 36.85 36.56
CA ARG A 312 -14.29 36.98 37.26
C ARG A 312 -14.14 37.55 38.67
N LEU A 313 -13.12 37.10 39.42
CA LEU A 313 -12.79 37.63 40.75
C LEU A 313 -12.40 39.11 40.70
N TRP A 314 -11.58 39.50 39.72
CA TRP A 314 -11.16 40.89 39.52
C TRP A 314 -12.34 41.78 39.12
N VAL A 315 -13.21 41.33 38.21
CA VAL A 315 -14.45 42.05 37.85
C VAL A 315 -15.37 42.20 39.07
N LYS A 316 -15.50 41.17 39.92
CA LYS A 316 -16.26 41.26 41.18
C LYS A 316 -15.65 42.32 42.11
N LYS A 317 -14.34 42.26 42.37
CA LYS A 317 -13.62 43.24 43.20
C LYS A 317 -13.67 44.66 42.64
N ALA A 318 -13.66 44.82 41.32
CA ALA A 318 -13.81 46.11 40.67
C ALA A 318 -15.21 46.69 40.91
N ARG A 319 -16.27 45.89 40.72
CA ARG A 319 -17.65 46.29 41.01
C ARG A 319 -17.90 46.59 42.48
N GLU A 320 -17.31 45.80 43.39
CA GLU A 320 -17.34 46.06 44.83
C GLU A 320 -16.70 47.42 45.15
N LYS A 321 -15.50 47.71 44.61
CA LYS A 321 -14.84 49.02 44.75
C LYS A 321 -15.58 50.17 44.07
N GLU A 322 -16.27 49.93 42.96
CA GLU A 322 -17.13 50.93 42.30
C GLU A 322 -18.34 51.27 43.17
N ALA A 323 -18.95 50.27 43.82
CA ALA A 323 -20.02 50.46 44.78
C ALA A 323 -19.53 51.19 46.05
N GLU A 324 -18.39 50.81 46.62
CA GLU A 324 -17.74 51.53 47.73
C GLU A 324 -17.46 53.00 47.34
N LYS A 325 -16.90 53.24 46.16
CA LYS A 325 -16.64 54.59 45.63
C LYS A 325 -17.93 55.38 45.43
N TYR A 326 -19.02 54.74 45.03
CA TYR A 326 -20.33 55.34 44.90
C TYR A 326 -20.92 55.71 46.27
N GLN A 327 -20.88 54.80 47.26
CA GLN A 327 -21.26 55.08 48.66
C GLN A 327 -20.44 56.22 49.27
N HIS A 328 -19.12 56.26 49.05
CA HIS A 328 -18.26 57.36 49.49
C HIS A 328 -18.61 58.69 48.82
N LYS A 329 -19.02 58.68 47.54
CA LYS A 329 -19.53 59.88 46.87
C LYS A 329 -20.85 60.34 47.46
N GLU A 330 -21.80 59.45 47.72
CA GLU A 330 -23.08 59.79 48.34
C GLU A 330 -22.88 60.36 49.76
N ALA A 331 -22.02 59.74 50.57
CA ALA A 331 -21.65 60.25 51.89
C ALA A 331 -20.96 61.62 51.81
N LEU A 332 -20.11 61.85 50.80
CA LEU A 332 -19.47 63.15 50.56
C LEU A 332 -20.48 64.21 50.11
N VAL A 333 -21.45 63.89 49.25
CA VAL A 333 -22.54 64.79 48.85
C VAL A 333 -23.44 65.12 50.05
N GLN A 334 -23.77 64.15 50.90
CA GLN A 334 -24.49 64.38 52.15
C GLN A 334 -23.69 65.28 53.10
N ALA A 335 -22.38 65.05 53.25
CA ALA A 335 -21.52 65.90 54.07
C ALA A 335 -21.40 67.33 53.49
N GLN A 336 -21.30 67.49 52.18
CA GLN A 336 -21.32 68.79 51.50
C GLN A 336 -22.65 69.51 51.73
N GLY A 337 -23.80 68.85 51.53
CA GLY A 337 -25.12 69.43 51.82
C GLY A 337 -25.29 69.82 53.29
N ASN A 338 -24.73 69.04 54.23
CA ASN A 338 -24.68 69.40 55.65
C ASN A 338 -23.80 70.64 55.90
N ILE A 339 -22.66 70.77 55.22
CA ILE A 339 -21.78 71.95 55.31
C ILE A 339 -22.46 73.17 54.69
N GLU A 340 -23.10 73.05 53.53
CA GLU A 340 -23.87 74.11 52.88
C GLU A 340 -25.04 74.57 53.76
N ALA A 341 -25.77 73.64 54.40
CA ALA A 341 -26.80 73.97 55.37
C ALA A 341 -26.24 74.69 56.61
N LEU A 342 -25.04 74.32 57.09
CA LEU A 342 -24.36 75.04 58.17
C LEU A 342 -23.87 76.42 57.72
N GLN A 343 -23.37 76.57 56.49
CA GLN A 343 -22.97 77.85 55.90
C GLN A 343 -24.18 78.77 55.74
N ALA A 344 -25.32 78.28 55.26
CA ALA A 344 -26.56 79.04 55.15
C ALA A 344 -27.06 79.50 56.54
N ARG A 345 -27.00 78.63 57.56
CA ARG A 345 -27.28 79.02 58.96
C ARG A 345 -26.31 80.09 59.45
N LEU A 346 -25.01 79.96 59.14
CA LEU A 346 -23.99 80.94 59.54
C LEU A 346 -24.19 82.29 58.84
N GLN A 347 -24.57 82.30 57.56
CA GLN A 347 -24.98 83.50 56.84
C GLN A 347 -26.22 84.15 57.47
N GLN A 348 -27.25 83.38 57.81
CA GLN A 348 -28.42 83.90 58.56
C GLN A 348 -28.04 84.51 59.92
N TYR A 349 -27.07 83.92 60.64
CA TYR A 349 -26.53 84.52 61.87
C TYR A 349 -25.75 85.81 61.59
N GLN A 350 -24.96 85.89 60.51
CA GLN A 350 -24.26 87.11 60.10
C GLN A 350 -25.22 88.22 59.63
N GLU A 351 -26.31 87.88 58.94
CA GLU A 351 -27.37 88.82 58.57
C GLU A 351 -28.08 89.36 59.80
N ARG A 352 -28.46 88.50 60.74
CA ARG A 352 -29.00 88.93 62.05
C ARG A 352 -28.03 89.79 62.85
N ASP A 353 -26.73 89.50 62.82
CA ASP A 353 -25.71 90.34 63.45
C ASP A 353 -25.54 91.69 62.75
N ARG A 354 -25.66 91.74 61.40
CA ARG A 354 -25.72 93.00 60.64
C ARG A 354 -26.98 93.80 60.98
N GLU A 355 -28.16 93.18 61.03
CA GLU A 355 -29.41 93.83 61.48
C GLU A 355 -29.31 94.36 62.91
N ASN A 356 -28.70 93.60 63.82
CA ASN A 356 -28.49 94.05 65.19
C ASN A 356 -27.50 95.23 65.25
N LYS A 357 -26.46 95.22 64.41
CA LYS A 357 -25.51 96.34 64.26
C LYS A 357 -26.17 97.58 63.65
N THR A 358 -27.04 97.46 62.65
CA THR A 358 -27.79 98.60 62.10
C THR A 358 -28.78 99.15 63.12
N ARG A 359 -29.55 98.30 63.82
CA ARG A 359 -30.42 98.73 64.93
C ARG A 359 -29.64 99.44 66.04
N LEU A 360 -28.44 98.96 66.37
CA LEU A 360 -27.58 99.58 67.38
C LEU A 360 -26.95 100.90 66.87
N ALA A 361 -26.70 101.03 65.57
CA ALA A 361 -26.31 102.28 64.94
C ALA A 361 -27.47 103.30 64.91
N GLU A 362 -28.68 102.89 64.54
CA GLU A 362 -29.89 103.72 64.61
C GLU A 362 -30.18 104.20 66.04
N LEU A 363 -30.02 103.33 67.05
CA LEU A 363 -30.13 103.72 68.45
C LEU A 363 -29.05 104.73 68.84
N LYS A 364 -27.79 104.53 68.44
CA LYS A 364 -26.72 105.51 68.65
C LYS A 364 -27.03 106.83 67.96
N GLU A 365 -27.53 106.82 66.73
CA GLU A 365 -27.89 108.02 65.98
C GLU A 365 -29.00 108.79 66.69
N ARG A 366 -30.09 108.11 67.10
CA ARG A 366 -31.16 108.69 67.94
C ARG A 366 -30.63 109.24 69.27
N HIS A 367 -29.63 108.61 69.87
CA HIS A 367 -28.99 109.16 71.07
C HIS A 367 -28.13 110.39 70.74
N THR A 368 -27.40 110.41 69.62
CA THR A 368 -26.64 111.60 69.21
C THR A 368 -27.52 112.78 68.81
N THR A 369 -28.67 112.55 68.16
CA THR A 369 -29.65 113.63 67.90
C THR A 369 -30.23 114.14 69.22
N LYS A 370 -30.58 113.26 70.16
CA LYS A 370 -31.04 113.65 71.51
C LYS A 370 -29.98 114.48 72.27
N VAL A 371 -28.71 114.13 72.14
CA VAL A 371 -27.60 114.90 72.73
C VAL A 371 -27.43 116.25 72.04
N ALA A 372 -27.59 116.32 70.71
CA ALA A 372 -27.55 117.58 69.97
C ALA A 372 -28.72 118.51 70.34
N GLU A 373 -29.95 117.99 70.45
CA GLU A 373 -31.13 118.70 70.96
C GLU A 373 -30.85 119.32 72.33
N LEU A 374 -30.37 118.52 73.29
CA LEU A 374 -30.02 118.99 74.64
C LEU A 374 -28.86 120.01 74.63
N GLN A 375 -27.87 119.85 73.74
CA GLN A 375 -26.81 120.85 73.56
C GLN A 375 -27.35 122.17 73.00
N THR A 376 -28.30 122.13 72.06
CA THR A 376 -28.95 123.36 71.57
C THR A 376 -29.76 124.06 72.66
N GLU A 377 -30.51 123.34 73.49
CA GLU A 377 -31.19 123.92 74.65
C GLU A 377 -30.21 124.56 75.65
N ILE A 378 -29.08 123.90 75.94
CA ILE A 378 -28.03 124.47 76.81
C ILE A 378 -27.45 125.76 76.22
N ILE A 379 -27.24 125.84 74.90
CA ILE A 379 -26.74 127.04 74.22
C ILE A 379 -27.78 128.16 74.25
N GLU A 380 -29.05 127.89 73.98
CA GLU A 380 -30.13 128.88 74.08
C GLU A 380 -30.28 129.44 75.50
N LEU A 381 -30.24 128.56 76.52
CA LEU A 381 -30.30 128.96 77.93
C LEU A 381 -29.07 129.80 78.32
N ARG A 382 -27.87 129.47 77.84
CA ARG A 382 -26.67 130.31 78.03
C ARG A 382 -26.82 131.68 77.39
N GLN A 383 -27.27 131.77 76.13
CA GLN A 383 -27.47 133.05 75.46
C GLN A 383 -28.53 133.93 76.15
N ARG A 384 -29.60 133.35 76.70
CA ARG A 384 -30.57 134.11 77.51
C ARG A 384 -29.93 134.69 78.79
N LEU A 385 -28.99 133.95 79.39
CA LEU A 385 -28.26 134.35 80.60
C LEU A 385 -27.18 135.42 80.30
N GLU A 386 -26.54 135.36 79.14
CA GLU A 386 -25.60 136.40 78.68
C GLU A 386 -26.33 137.70 78.34
N ARG A 387 -27.46 137.63 77.62
CA ARG A 387 -28.30 138.82 77.32
C ARG A 387 -28.83 139.50 78.58
N SER A 388 -29.18 138.75 79.62
CA SER A 388 -29.61 139.36 80.89
C SER A 388 -28.45 140.00 81.66
N LYS A 389 -27.24 139.41 81.63
CA LYS A 389 -26.02 140.02 82.19
C LYS A 389 -25.63 141.31 81.46
N GLU A 390 -25.64 141.34 80.14
CA GLU A 390 -25.36 142.57 79.38
C GLU A 390 -26.36 143.70 79.68
N MET A 391 -27.65 143.37 79.86
CA MET A 391 -28.67 144.35 80.24
C MET A 391 -28.50 144.89 81.67
N ILE A 392 -27.81 144.17 82.54
CA ILE A 392 -27.45 144.63 83.89
C ILE A 392 -26.21 145.52 83.82
N SER A 393 -25.14 145.10 83.13
CA SER A 393 -23.91 145.91 83.05
C SER A 393 -24.14 147.26 82.36
N LYS A 394 -24.99 147.30 81.32
CA LYS A 394 -25.40 148.56 80.66
C LYS A 394 -26.19 149.52 81.56
N LYS A 395 -26.80 149.03 82.65
CA LYS A 395 -27.43 149.89 83.66
C LYS A 395 -26.43 150.37 84.71
N GLU A 396 -25.47 149.52 85.08
CA GLU A 396 -24.38 149.89 85.99
C GLU A 396 -23.52 151.00 85.38
N THR A 397 -23.15 150.92 84.10
CA THR A 397 -22.35 151.97 83.42
C THR A 397 -23.06 153.34 83.40
N VAL A 398 -24.37 153.37 83.11
CA VAL A 398 -25.15 154.62 83.08
C VAL A 398 -25.22 155.26 84.48
N LEU A 399 -25.41 154.45 85.53
CA LEU A 399 -25.43 154.95 86.91
C LEU A 399 -24.05 155.43 87.39
N GLN A 400 -22.96 154.85 86.87
CA GLN A 400 -21.60 155.32 87.15
C GLN A 400 -21.28 156.66 86.46
N GLU A 401 -21.73 156.85 85.22
CA GLU A 401 -21.61 158.12 84.49
C GLU A 401 -22.40 159.27 85.18
N GLU A 402 -23.57 158.98 85.76
CA GLU A 402 -24.32 159.95 86.59
C GLU A 402 -23.59 160.30 87.90
N ILE A 403 -22.86 159.35 88.51
CA ILE A 403 -22.06 159.62 89.72
C ILE A 403 -20.84 160.49 89.39
N ASP A 404 -20.11 160.18 88.31
CA ASP A 404 -18.89 160.91 87.93
C ASP A 404 -19.19 162.36 87.49
N THR A 405 -20.32 162.59 86.82
CA THR A 405 -20.76 163.96 86.45
C THR A 405 -21.11 164.79 87.69
N LEU A 406 -21.77 164.22 88.70
CA LEU A 406 -22.03 164.90 89.98
C LEU A 406 -20.74 165.19 90.78
N ASN A 407 -19.75 164.29 90.72
CA ASN A 407 -18.45 164.46 91.38
C ASN A 407 -17.62 165.61 90.77
N ASN A 408 -17.59 165.72 89.44
CA ASN A 408 -16.87 166.79 88.74
C ASN A 408 -17.44 168.18 89.07
N ASN A 409 -18.76 168.32 89.13
CA ASN A 409 -19.44 169.57 89.49
C ASN A 409 -19.10 170.04 90.93
N LEU A 410 -18.81 169.11 91.85
CA LEU A 410 -18.36 169.43 93.21
C LEU A 410 -16.90 169.89 93.27
N GLN A 411 -16.00 169.31 92.46
CA GLN A 411 -14.61 169.75 92.40
C GLN A 411 -14.45 171.13 91.76
N GLU A 412 -15.27 171.46 90.77
CA GLU A 412 -15.22 172.76 90.09
C GLU A 412 -15.71 173.89 91.01
N ALA A 413 -16.68 173.63 91.88
CA ALA A 413 -17.11 174.58 92.92
C ALA A 413 -16.00 174.87 93.95
N LEU A 414 -15.27 173.85 94.39
CA LEU A 414 -14.19 173.99 95.40
C LEU A 414 -12.98 174.78 94.88
N ARG A 415 -12.56 174.57 93.63
CA ARG A 415 -11.42 175.33 93.05
C ARG A 415 -11.68 176.83 92.98
N ASN A 416 -12.92 177.23 92.72
CA ASN A 416 -13.31 178.64 92.64
C ASN A 416 -13.23 179.36 94.02
N GLU A 417 -13.32 178.65 95.15
CA GLU A 417 -13.05 179.23 96.48
C GLU A 417 -11.54 179.43 96.73
N GLU A 418 -10.70 178.51 96.26
CA GLU A 418 -9.24 178.55 96.50
C GLU A 418 -8.55 179.72 95.75
N ASP A 419 -8.98 180.02 94.52
CA ASP A 419 -8.44 181.13 93.72
C ASP A 419 -8.78 182.52 94.30
N LEU A 420 -9.98 182.67 94.88
CA LEU A 420 -10.36 183.87 95.64
C LEU A 420 -9.51 184.02 96.92
N GLY A 421 -9.11 182.90 97.55
CA GLY A 421 -8.20 182.88 98.69
C GLY A 421 -6.73 183.22 98.35
N HIS A 422 -6.33 183.13 97.09
CA HIS A 422 -4.98 183.48 96.64
C HIS A 422 -4.83 184.96 96.25
N SER A 423 -5.83 185.54 95.58
CA SER A 423 -5.83 186.95 95.17
C SER A 423 -5.81 187.93 96.35
N LEU A 424 -6.51 187.62 97.45
CA LEU A 424 -6.50 188.41 98.68
C LEU A 424 -5.12 188.48 99.38
N ARG A 425 -4.31 187.42 99.28
CA ARG A 425 -2.97 187.38 99.90
C ARG A 425 -1.96 188.25 99.14
N PHE A 426 -2.05 188.32 97.82
CA PHE A 426 -1.18 189.18 97.01
C PHE A 426 -1.34 190.67 97.36
N LEU A 427 -2.59 191.15 97.45
CA LEU A 427 -2.90 192.54 97.79
C LEU A 427 -2.48 192.94 99.21
N GLN A 428 -2.46 192.00 100.17
CA GLN A 428 -1.89 192.26 101.51
C GLN A 428 -0.36 192.42 101.48
N GLN A 429 0.33 191.79 100.52
CA GLN A 429 1.78 191.80 100.45
C GLN A 429 2.32 193.12 99.85
N ASP A 430 1.63 193.69 98.86
CA ASP A 430 1.96 195.01 98.30
C ASP A 430 1.74 196.16 99.29
N LEU A 431 0.74 196.04 100.17
CA LEU A 431 0.50 196.97 101.29
C LEU A 431 1.62 196.96 102.35
N ILE A 432 2.38 195.86 102.46
CA ILE A 432 3.53 195.75 103.36
C ILE A 432 4.77 196.35 102.71
N ASN A 433 5.06 196.02 101.44
CA ASN A 433 6.18 196.60 100.68
C ASN A 433 6.10 198.14 100.64
N SER A 434 4.92 198.69 100.35
CA SER A 434 4.67 200.15 100.32
C SER A 434 4.93 200.84 101.68
N ARG A 435 4.76 200.12 102.80
CA ARG A 435 5.08 200.62 104.15
C ARG A 435 6.56 200.54 104.51
N GLU A 436 7.34 199.70 103.83
CA GLU A 436 8.79 199.63 104.02
C GLU A 436 9.54 200.72 103.26
N GLU A 437 9.12 201.04 102.05
CA GLU A 437 9.74 202.11 101.25
C GLU A 437 9.56 203.49 101.89
N TYR A 438 8.38 203.77 102.45
CA TYR A 438 8.14 204.99 103.24
C TYR A 438 9.04 205.08 104.48
N ARG A 439 9.44 203.94 105.06
CA ARG A 439 10.40 203.86 106.18
C ARG A 439 11.87 203.95 105.74
N ARG A 440 12.19 203.70 104.47
CA ARG A 440 13.54 203.91 103.89
C ARG A 440 13.78 205.39 103.62
N LEU A 441 12.82 206.07 102.99
CA LEU A 441 12.82 207.53 102.83
C LEU A 441 12.93 208.28 104.17
N GLN A 442 12.35 207.72 105.25
CA GLN A 442 12.47 208.27 106.61
C GLN A 442 13.87 208.13 107.24
N ARG A 443 14.79 207.34 106.66
CA ARG A 443 16.17 207.15 107.15
C ARG A 443 17.20 208.01 106.41
N GLU A 444 16.99 208.25 105.12
CA GLU A 444 17.89 209.09 104.32
C GLU A 444 17.84 210.58 104.73
N LEU A 445 16.76 211.02 105.39
CA LEU A 445 16.64 212.36 105.96
C LEU A 445 17.31 212.59 107.35
N ARG A 446 18.19 211.68 107.81
CA ARG A 446 18.96 211.86 109.08
C ARG A 446 20.47 211.62 108.91
N SER A 447 21.18 212.59 108.33
CA SER A 447 22.64 212.72 108.48
C SER A 447 23.06 214.21 108.62
N PRO A 448 24.24 214.52 109.20
CA PRO A 448 24.39 215.75 110.00
C PRO A 448 24.70 217.07 109.28
N LEU A 449 25.07 217.08 107.98
CA LEU A 449 25.52 218.34 107.34
C LEU A 449 24.42 219.42 107.19
N ILE A 450 23.14 219.04 107.21
CA ILE A 450 22.02 220.00 107.18
C ILE A 450 21.73 220.61 108.57
N LYS A 451 22.35 220.12 109.66
CA LYS A 451 22.29 220.78 110.98
C LYS A 451 23.30 221.92 111.18
N LEU A 452 24.14 222.21 110.18
CA LEU A 452 24.99 223.41 110.17
C LEU A 452 24.67 224.37 109.01
N VAL A 453 24.23 223.89 107.83
CA VAL A 453 23.99 224.79 106.69
C VAL A 453 22.77 225.72 106.89
N LEU A 454 21.67 225.29 107.52
CA LEU A 454 20.45 226.13 107.63
C LEU A 454 20.00 226.42 109.06
N LYS A 455 20.96 226.87 109.90
CA LYS A 455 20.69 227.89 110.94
C LYS A 455 21.30 229.27 110.61
N LEU A 456 21.84 229.44 109.39
CA LEU A 456 22.20 230.75 108.80
C LEU A 456 21.06 231.37 107.93
N TYR A 457 19.90 230.72 107.88
CA TYR A 457 18.70 231.15 107.15
C TYR A 457 17.43 230.94 108.05
N ALA A 458 17.46 231.28 109.34
CA ALA A 458 17.98 232.56 109.81
C ALA A 458 18.63 232.56 111.21
N ALA A 459 19.61 233.42 111.51
CA ALA A 459 19.86 234.76 110.96
C ALA A 459 20.59 234.76 109.61
N LYS A 460 19.89 234.82 108.47
CA LYS A 460 19.13 235.99 107.96
C LYS A 460 17.67 235.64 107.55
N ASN A 461 16.69 236.40 108.07
CA ASN A 461 15.19 236.36 107.91
C ASN A 461 14.39 235.50 108.93
N TRP A 462 13.93 235.96 110.11
CA TRP A 462 13.85 237.34 110.65
C TRP A 462 15.19 238.08 110.46
N PHE A 463 15.26 239.28 109.89
CA PHE A 463 14.39 240.45 110.08
C PHE A 463 13.23 240.71 109.09
N ILE A 464 12.60 239.66 108.51
CA ILE A 464 11.23 239.73 107.95
C ILE A 464 10.12 239.74 109.05
N LYS A 465 9.46 238.61 109.43
CA LYS A 465 8.27 238.57 110.33
C LYS A 465 7.94 237.13 110.81
N TYR A 466 7.03 236.81 111.77
CA TYR A 466 5.96 237.56 112.47
C TYR A 466 4.72 237.92 111.61
N ILE A 467 4.18 236.97 110.82
CA ILE A 467 2.81 237.08 110.26
C ILE A 467 2.12 235.73 110.45
N LEU A 468 1.32 235.67 111.53
CA LEU A 468 0.16 234.80 111.77
C LEU A 468 0.39 233.25 111.66
N MET A 469 -0.38 232.37 112.32
CA MET A 469 -1.80 232.42 112.74
C MET A 469 -2.77 232.40 111.54
#